data_AF-A0A257J302-F1
#
_entry.id   AF-A0A257J302-F1
#
_cell.length_a   1.000
_cell.length_b   1.000
_cell.length_c   1.000
_cell.angle_alpha   90.00
_cell.angle_beta   90.00
_cell.angle_gamma   90.00
#
_symmetry.space_group_name_H-M   'P 1'
#
loop_
_entity.id
_entity.type
_entity.pdbx_description
1 polymer ?
#
loop_
_entity_poly.entity_id
_entity_poly.type
_entity_poly.pdbx_seq_one_letter_code
_entity_poly.pdbx_strand_id
1 'polypeptide(L)'
;MRLFALCLSTALALSAASGSANAACFRMSEIRGHSIADRDTMYLAVGRQDVYKVSMKGACLGGAMRSDPIITESFGGGAICKPIDLNLKIATTGGASACIIDRIEKLSPEQASAIPKKLRP
;
A
#
# COMPACT_ATOMS: atom_id res chain seq x y z
N MET A 1 -26.32 -6.65 -59.60
CA MET A 1 -25.72 -7.68 -58.71
C MET A 1 -25.07 -6.93 -57.54
N ARG A 2 -25.70 -6.95 -56.36
CA ARG A 2 -25.27 -6.19 -55.17
C ARG A 2 -24.28 -7.04 -54.37
N LEU A 3 -23.03 -6.60 -54.19
CA LEU A 3 -22.12 -7.18 -53.21
C LEU A 3 -22.21 -6.37 -51.91
N PHE A 4 -22.72 -7.00 -50.87
CA PHE A 4 -22.60 -6.56 -49.47
C PHE A 4 -21.26 -7.06 -48.94
N ALA A 5 -20.37 -6.14 -48.54
CA ALA A 5 -19.16 -6.48 -47.77
C ALA A 5 -19.32 -5.89 -46.36
N LEU A 6 -19.73 -6.72 -45.40
CA LEU A 6 -19.65 -6.38 -43.98
C LEU A 6 -18.20 -6.59 -43.50
N CYS A 7 -17.51 -5.51 -43.19
CA CYS A 7 -16.24 -5.55 -42.47
C CYS A 7 -16.54 -5.40 -40.98
N LEU A 8 -16.52 -6.52 -40.24
CA LEU A 8 -16.75 -6.55 -38.79
C LEU A 8 -15.42 -6.28 -38.07
N SER A 9 -15.12 -5.00 -37.78
CA SER A 9 -13.93 -4.63 -37.03
C SER A 9 -14.20 -4.73 -35.52
N THR A 10 -13.91 -5.88 -34.91
CA THR A 10 -13.75 -6.00 -33.46
C THR A 10 -12.49 -5.28 -33.03
N ALA A 11 -12.61 -4.02 -32.58
CA ALA A 11 -11.54 -3.34 -31.88
C ALA A 11 -11.45 -3.89 -30.45
N LEU A 12 -10.45 -4.73 -30.19
CA LEU A 12 -10.03 -5.07 -28.82
C LEU A 12 -9.52 -3.78 -28.16
N ALA A 13 -10.30 -3.22 -27.24
CA ALA A 13 -9.81 -2.22 -26.30
C ALA A 13 -8.86 -2.91 -25.31
N LEU A 14 -7.57 -2.97 -25.66
CA LEU A 14 -6.53 -3.34 -24.72
C LEU A 14 -6.30 -2.14 -23.81
N SER A 15 -7.09 -2.03 -22.74
CA SER A 15 -6.78 -1.16 -21.60
C SER A 15 -5.53 -1.70 -20.91
N ALA A 16 -4.37 -1.44 -21.51
CA ALA A 16 -3.11 -1.49 -20.81
C ALA A 16 -3.11 -0.30 -19.85
N ALA A 17 -3.71 -0.52 -18.67
CA ALA A 17 -3.47 0.29 -17.49
C ALA A 17 -1.98 0.17 -17.15
N SER A 18 -1.17 0.87 -17.91
CA SER A 18 0.22 1.20 -17.59
C SER A 18 0.15 2.29 -16.54
N GLY A 19 -0.39 1.93 -15.38
CA GLY A 19 -0.20 2.67 -14.16
C GLY A 19 1.28 2.54 -13.83
N SER A 20 2.09 3.42 -14.44
CA SER A 20 3.36 3.79 -13.84
C SER A 20 2.98 4.29 -12.46
N ALA A 21 3.06 3.41 -11.47
CA ALA A 21 2.99 3.73 -10.07
C ALA A 21 4.14 4.70 -9.81
N ASN A 22 3.89 5.99 -10.06
CA ASN A 22 4.55 7.02 -9.31
C ASN A 22 4.28 6.62 -7.87
N ALA A 23 5.30 6.07 -7.20
CA ALA A 23 5.29 5.93 -5.77
C ALA A 23 5.06 7.35 -5.26
N ALA A 24 3.79 7.67 -4.99
CA ALA A 24 3.42 8.97 -4.49
C ALA A 24 4.09 9.05 -3.13
N CYS A 25 5.16 9.83 -3.06
CA CYS A 25 5.90 9.95 -1.82
C CYS A 25 5.02 10.65 -0.79
N PHE A 26 5.19 10.32 0.48
CA PHE A 26 4.49 10.98 1.57
C PHE A 26 5.43 11.25 2.73
N ARG A 27 5.11 12.23 3.58
CA ARG A 27 5.88 12.52 4.79
C ARG A 27 5.33 11.77 5.98
N MET A 28 6.18 11.54 6.98
CA MET A 28 5.76 10.92 8.24
C MET A 28 4.59 11.67 8.91
N SER A 29 4.63 13.01 8.87
CA SER A 29 3.60 13.88 9.43
C SER A 29 2.22 13.75 8.74
N GLU A 30 2.17 13.13 7.57
CA GLU A 30 0.93 12.92 6.82
C GLU A 30 0.25 11.61 7.18
N ILE A 31 0.92 10.70 7.90
CA ILE A 31 0.30 9.48 8.40
C ILE A 31 -0.75 9.84 9.46
N ARG A 32 -1.98 9.40 9.23
CA ARG A 32 -3.12 9.60 10.14
C ARG A 32 -3.48 8.35 10.93
N GLY A 33 -3.13 7.19 10.41
CA GLY A 33 -3.46 5.91 11.03
C GLY A 33 -2.87 4.75 10.26
N HIS A 34 -2.87 3.59 10.89
CA HIS A 34 -2.44 2.34 10.29
C HIS A 34 -3.40 1.24 10.66
N SER A 35 -3.34 0.16 9.88
CA SER A 35 -3.88 -1.10 10.33
C SER A 35 -3.12 -2.29 9.78
N ILE A 36 -3.00 -3.31 10.61
CA ILE A 36 -2.36 -4.57 10.23
C ILE A 36 -3.42 -5.46 9.57
N ALA A 37 -3.13 -5.90 8.35
CA ALA A 37 -4.00 -6.80 7.59
C ALA A 37 -3.64 -8.26 7.85
N ASP A 38 -2.34 -8.56 7.87
CA ASP A 38 -1.76 -9.87 8.14
C ASP A 38 -0.32 -9.74 8.66
N ARG A 39 0.40 -10.86 8.76
CA ARG A 39 1.77 -10.93 9.30
C ARG A 39 2.83 -10.18 8.48
N ASP A 40 2.55 -9.84 7.23
CA ASP A 40 3.46 -9.17 6.30
C ASP A 40 2.85 -7.93 5.64
N THR A 41 1.57 -7.63 5.88
CA THR A 41 0.85 -6.52 5.23
C THR A 41 0.28 -5.54 6.25
N MET A 42 0.56 -4.25 6.03
CA MET A 42 -0.04 -3.13 6.73
C MET A 42 -0.64 -2.12 5.74
N TYR A 43 -1.75 -1.50 6.10
CA TYR A 43 -2.31 -0.35 5.40
C TYR A 43 -2.02 0.93 6.18
N LEU A 44 -1.65 1.99 5.47
CA LEU A 44 -1.43 3.32 6.03
C LEU A 44 -2.46 4.29 5.45
N ALA A 45 -3.15 5.03 6.32
CA ALA A 45 -3.93 6.19 5.94
C ALA A 45 -3.01 7.42 5.90
N VAL A 46 -2.90 8.06 4.74
CA VAL A 46 -2.03 9.20 4.49
C VAL A 46 -2.85 10.38 3.99
N GLY A 47 -2.62 11.55 4.58
CA GLY A 47 -3.32 12.78 4.21
C GLY A 47 -4.82 12.69 4.54
N ARG A 48 -5.67 12.91 3.53
CA ARG A 48 -7.14 12.90 3.70
C ARG A 48 -7.81 11.62 3.21
N GLN A 49 -7.29 11.01 2.14
CA GLN A 49 -7.99 9.96 1.40
C GLN A 49 -7.07 8.87 0.85
N ASP A 50 -5.75 9.07 0.92
CA ASP A 50 -4.82 8.13 0.31
C ASP A 50 -4.58 6.96 1.25
N VAL A 51 -4.61 5.75 0.68
CA VAL A 51 -4.27 4.53 1.39
C VAL A 51 -3.07 3.90 0.71
N TYR A 52 -2.06 3.59 1.51
CA TYR A 52 -0.87 2.87 1.05
C TYR A 52 -0.88 1.46 1.61
N LYS A 53 -0.50 0.49 0.78
CA LYS A 53 -0.15 -0.86 1.21
C LYS A 53 1.35 -0.94 1.43
N VAL A 54 1.74 -1.36 2.61
CA VAL A 54 3.12 -1.63 3.00
C VAL A 54 3.27 -3.14 3.17
N SER A 55 4.16 -3.73 2.37
CA SER A 55 4.46 -5.16 2.42
C SER A 55 5.85 -5.37 3.04
N MET A 56 5.98 -6.40 3.85
CA MET A 56 7.17 -6.67 4.67
C MET A 56 7.67 -8.10 4.43
N LYS A 57 8.87 -8.40 4.91
CA LYS A 57 9.41 -9.76 4.89
C LYS A 57 9.42 -10.38 6.28
N GLY A 58 9.44 -11.71 6.29
CA GLY A 58 9.82 -12.50 7.47
C GLY A 58 8.74 -12.58 8.54
N ALA A 59 7.45 -12.45 8.18
CA ALA A 59 6.35 -12.42 9.13
C ALA A 59 6.54 -11.34 10.19
N CYS A 60 6.98 -10.14 9.78
CA CYS A 60 7.41 -9.13 10.75
C CYS A 60 6.28 -8.78 11.74
N LEU A 61 5.05 -8.68 11.26
CA LEU A 61 3.85 -8.39 12.05
C LEU A 61 3.28 -9.66 12.73
N GLY A 62 4.04 -10.75 12.75
CA GLY A 62 3.70 -12.00 13.40
C GLY A 62 3.55 -11.83 14.91
N GLY A 63 2.31 -11.74 15.37
CA GLY A 63 1.97 -11.50 16.78
C GLY A 63 1.49 -10.07 17.08
N ALA A 64 1.50 -9.18 16.10
CA ALA A 64 0.92 -7.86 16.23
C ALA A 64 -0.60 -7.90 15.98
N MET A 65 -1.38 -7.24 16.83
CA MET A 65 -2.81 -7.00 16.62
C MET A 65 -3.03 -5.73 15.82
N ARG A 66 -4.23 -5.59 15.24
CA ARG A 66 -4.57 -4.52 14.27
C ARG A 66 -4.22 -3.10 14.70
N SER A 67 -4.30 -2.82 16.00
CA SER A 67 -4.13 -1.49 16.60
C SER A 67 -2.90 -1.39 17.49
N ASP A 68 -1.99 -2.37 17.42
CA ASP A 68 -0.78 -2.34 18.23
C ASP A 68 0.05 -1.10 17.89
N PRO A 69 0.72 -0.50 18.89
CA PRO A 69 1.54 0.68 18.66
C PRO A 69 2.72 0.29 17.77
N ILE A 70 2.77 0.90 16.59
CA ILE A 70 3.89 0.76 15.68
C ILE A 70 4.73 2.02 15.75
N ILE A 71 6.03 1.84 15.91
CA ILE A 71 6.99 2.94 15.88
C ILE A 71 7.39 3.11 14.42
N THR A 72 6.92 4.19 13.81
CA THR A 72 7.28 4.61 12.45
C THR A 72 8.32 5.72 12.54
N GLU A 73 9.46 5.52 11.89
CA GLU A 73 10.54 6.51 11.82
C GLU A 73 10.90 6.72 10.34
N SER A 74 10.89 7.95 9.85
CA SER A 74 11.42 8.26 8.52
C SER A 74 12.95 8.26 8.56
N PHE A 75 13.61 7.64 7.59
CA PHE A 75 15.06 7.77 7.46
C PHE A 75 15.42 9.20 7.02
N GLY A 76 16.20 9.92 7.82
CA GLY A 76 16.68 11.27 7.51
C GLY A 76 15.63 12.39 7.51
N GLY A 77 14.41 12.17 8.01
CA GLY A 77 13.36 13.20 8.11
C GLY A 77 12.72 13.63 6.78
N GLY A 78 13.02 12.92 5.69
CA GLY A 78 12.56 13.22 4.34
C GLY A 78 11.19 12.64 3.98
N ALA A 79 10.82 12.79 2.71
CA ALA A 79 9.66 12.09 2.14
C ALA A 79 9.98 10.60 1.95
N ILE A 80 9.00 9.75 2.20
CA ILE A 80 9.05 8.31 2.02
C ILE A 80 8.58 8.00 0.61
N CYS A 81 9.53 7.65 -0.25
CA CYS A 81 9.27 7.29 -1.64
C CYS A 81 9.52 5.79 -1.89
N LYS A 82 10.41 5.20 -1.10
CA LYS A 82 10.91 3.84 -1.26
C LYS A 82 10.82 3.08 0.06
N PRO A 83 10.84 1.74 0.03
CA PRO A 83 10.85 0.92 1.23
C PRO A 83 11.92 1.30 2.26
N ILE A 84 13.13 1.66 1.81
CA ILE A 84 14.28 2.02 2.67
C ILE A 84 14.08 3.36 3.41
N ASP A 85 13.17 4.22 2.93
CA ASP A 85 12.94 5.53 3.52
C ASP A 85 12.06 5.46 4.78
N LEU A 86 11.39 4.32 4.99
CA LEU A 86 10.52 4.06 6.12
C LEU A 86 11.13 2.97 7.02
N ASN A 87 11.46 3.34 8.25
CA ASN A 87 11.78 2.38 9.30
C ASN A 87 10.51 2.06 10.07
N LEU A 88 10.18 0.77 10.15
CA LEU A 88 9.09 0.28 10.97
C LEU A 88 9.66 -0.58 12.09
N LYS A 89 9.23 -0.32 13.32
CA LYS A 89 9.47 -1.20 14.46
C LYS A 89 8.15 -1.54 15.13
N ILE A 90 8.01 -2.79 15.53
CA ILE A 90 6.82 -3.28 16.23
C ILE A 90 7.19 -3.44 17.70
N ALA A 91 6.41 -2.80 18.57
CA ALA A 91 6.55 -3.00 20.00
C ALA A 91 5.89 -4.33 20.39
N THR A 92 6.67 -5.25 20.95
CA THR A 92 6.20 -6.51 21.52
C THR A 92 6.51 -6.54 23.01
N THR A 93 5.93 -7.49 23.75
CA THR A 93 6.21 -7.66 25.19
C THR A 93 7.70 -7.83 25.51
N GLY A 94 8.52 -8.30 24.55
CA GLY A 94 9.96 -8.48 24.69
C GLY A 94 10.82 -7.31 24.20
N GLY A 95 10.23 -6.22 23.70
CA GLY A 95 10.94 -5.07 23.13
C GLY A 95 10.48 -4.74 21.70
N ALA A 96 11.17 -3.78 21.08
CA ALA A 96 10.87 -3.34 19.71
C ALA A 96 11.70 -4.13 18.68
N SER A 97 11.04 -4.76 17.71
CA SER A 97 11.69 -5.44 16.59
C SER A 97 11.57 -4.63 15.31
N ALA A 98 12.68 -4.47 14.57
CA ALA A 98 12.70 -3.76 13.30
C ALA A 98 12.21 -4.65 12.15
N CYS A 99 11.38 -4.10 11.27
CA CYS A 99 10.91 -4.79 10.09
C CYS A 99 11.65 -4.40 8.83
N ILE A 100 11.81 -5.39 7.95
CA ILE A 100 12.30 -5.18 6.60
C ILE A 100 11.09 -4.92 5.70
N ILE A 101 10.96 -3.67 5.24
CA ILE A 101 9.94 -3.30 4.27
C ILE A 101 10.40 -3.76 2.88
N ASP A 102 9.53 -4.49 2.19
CA ASP A 102 9.76 -4.95 0.81
C ASP A 102 9.17 -3.99 -0.21
N ARG A 103 7.95 -3.49 0.05
CA ARG A 103 7.22 -2.66 -0.91
C ARG A 103 6.29 -1.66 -0.25
N ILE A 104 6.18 -0.48 -0.87
CA ILE A 104 5.18 0.55 -0.52
C ILE A 104 4.43 0.92 -1.81
N GLU A 105 3.11 0.79 -1.79
CA GLU A 105 2.25 1.01 -2.96
C GLU A 105 1.07 1.89 -2.58
N LYS A 106 0.83 2.97 -3.34
CA LYS A 106 -0.42 3.72 -3.24
C LYS A 106 -1.54 2.90 -3.86
N LEU A 107 -2.60 2.67 -3.11
CA LEU A 107 -3.79 2.00 -3.60
C LEU A 107 -4.65 2.96 -4.40
N SER A 108 -5.26 2.47 -5.48
CA SER A 108 -6.31 3.20 -6.17
C SER A 108 -7.54 3.35 -5.24
N PRO A 109 -8.44 4.31 -5.49
CA PRO A 109 -9.67 4.45 -4.71
C PRO A 109 -10.51 3.16 -4.71
N GLU A 110 -10.53 2.45 -5.83
CA GLU A 110 -11.23 1.17 -5.98
C GLU A 110 -10.60 0.09 -5.08
N GLN A 111 -9.27 -0.03 -5.11
CA GLN A 111 -8.54 -0.98 -4.26
C GLN A 111 -8.70 -0.66 -2.77
N ALA A 112 -8.62 0.61 -2.39
CA ALA A 112 -8.84 1.06 -1.02
C ALA A 112 -10.27 0.77 -0.54
N SER A 113 -11.26 0.96 -1.42
CA SER A 113 -12.66 0.66 -1.10
C SER A 113 -12.91 -0.84 -0.91
N ALA A 114 -12.15 -1.68 -1.61
CA ALA A 114 -12.22 -3.14 -1.50
C ALA A 114 -11.62 -3.68 -0.19
N ILE A 115 -10.86 -2.87 0.57
CA ILE A 115 -10.37 -3.27 1.89
C ILE A 115 -11.58 -3.57 2.79
N PRO A 116 -11.64 -4.76 3.41
CA PRO A 116 -12.71 -5.11 4.34
C PRO A 116 -12.88 -4.05 5.41
N LYS A 117 -14.12 -3.72 5.81
CA LYS A 117 -14.39 -2.66 6.80
C LYS A 117 -13.57 -2.83 8.08
N LYS A 118 -13.41 -4.08 8.53
CA LYS A 118 -12.60 -4.43 9.70
C LYS A 118 -11.11 -4.24 9.51
N LEU A 119 -10.62 -4.10 8.27
CA LEU A 119 -9.21 -3.94 7.88
C LEU A 119 -8.86 -2.52 7.42
N ARG A 120 -9.81 -1.57 7.46
CA ARG A 120 -9.52 -0.18 7.09
C ARG A 120 -8.65 0.50 8.17
N PRO A 121 -7.62 1.27 7.78
CA PRO A 121 -6.81 2.08 8.70
C PRO A 121 -7.56 3.30 9.23
#